data_AF-A0A5C8TYL9-F1
#
_entry.id   AF-A0A5C8TYL9-F1
#
_cell.length_a   1.000
_cell.length_b   1.000
_cell.length_c   1.000
_cell.angle_alpha   90.00
_cell.angle_beta   90.00
_cell.angle_gamma   90.00
#
_symmetry.space_group_name_H-M   'P 1'
#
loop_
_entity.id
_entity.type
_entity.pdbx_description
1 polymer ?
#
loop_
_entity_poly.entity_id
_entity_poly.type
_entity_poly.pdbx_seq_one_letter_code
_entity_poly.pdbx_strand_id
1 'polypeptide(L)'
;MAMASETLREVISLAASAAVIGVGQDPLSQFRTFLTAIGEALNNTSDHAYPQDLDTKLPNIGRWWITGAVDPATRRLTFSVYDQGVTIPRAIPYGRRRDEVQRFMQKLIRRGYDADDTSLDGHAIAAAVRVGVSGTGHSYRGHGLGLMRDYIKAYRPGRLRIISRNGEFMACTGRKDEFKTRSVALHGTFVEWTVDL
;
A
#
# COMPACT_ATOMS: atom_id res chain seq x y z
N MET A 1 -15.51 -16.52 -5.42
CA MET A 1 -14.07 -16.67 -5.12
C MET A 1 -13.22 -17.13 -6.30
N ALA A 2 -13.74 -17.86 -7.30
CA ALA A 2 -12.93 -18.37 -8.43
C ALA A 2 -12.29 -17.27 -9.32
N MET A 3 -13.05 -16.23 -9.71
CA MET A 3 -12.54 -15.16 -10.60
C MET A 3 -11.39 -14.33 -10.00
N ALA A 4 -11.41 -14.07 -8.69
CA ALA A 4 -10.31 -13.34 -8.03
C ALA A 4 -8.98 -14.11 -8.10
N SER A 5 -9.03 -15.45 -8.15
CA SER A 5 -7.83 -16.28 -8.26
C SER A 5 -7.23 -16.28 -9.67
N GLU A 6 -8.06 -16.14 -10.71
CA GLU A 6 -7.63 -16.12 -12.11
C GLU A 6 -7.04 -14.77 -12.49
N THR A 7 -7.71 -13.67 -12.13
CA THR A 7 -7.16 -12.31 -12.27
C THR A 7 -5.86 -12.14 -11.49
N LEU A 8 -5.76 -12.71 -10.28
CA LEU A 8 -4.51 -12.67 -9.51
C LEU A 8 -3.39 -13.46 -10.20
N ARG A 9 -3.69 -14.63 -10.78
CA ARG A 9 -2.73 -15.42 -11.56
C ARG A 9 -2.28 -14.67 -12.81
N GLU A 10 -3.18 -14.00 -13.51
CA GLU A 10 -2.83 -13.19 -14.69
C GLU A 10 -1.95 -12.01 -14.31
N VAL A 11 -2.28 -11.28 -13.24
CA VAL A 11 -1.45 -10.16 -12.74
C VAL A 11 -0.07 -10.63 -12.30
N ILE A 12 0.01 -11.77 -11.59
CA ILE A 12 1.28 -12.38 -11.19
C ILE A 12 2.06 -12.85 -12.42
N SER A 13 1.39 -13.45 -13.42
CA SER A 13 2.01 -13.88 -14.68
C SER A 13 2.56 -12.68 -15.46
N LEU A 14 1.79 -11.60 -15.55
CA LEU A 14 2.18 -10.35 -16.20
C LEU A 14 3.42 -9.75 -15.51
N ALA A 15 3.42 -9.73 -14.19
CA ALA A 15 4.54 -9.29 -13.37
C ALA A 15 5.78 -10.20 -13.52
N ALA A 16 5.59 -11.51 -13.61
CA ALA A 16 6.68 -12.47 -13.84
C ALA A 16 7.30 -12.27 -15.22
N SER A 17 6.49 -12.15 -16.26
CA SER A 17 6.95 -11.86 -17.62
C SER A 17 7.69 -10.52 -17.68
N ALA A 18 7.26 -9.52 -16.92
CA ALA A 18 7.89 -8.22 -16.86
C ALA A 18 9.19 -8.19 -16.03
N ALA A 19 9.25 -8.94 -14.92
CA ALA A 19 10.43 -9.04 -14.06
C ALA A 19 11.58 -9.82 -14.72
N VAL A 20 11.26 -10.76 -15.63
CA VAL A 20 12.26 -11.48 -16.45
C VAL A 20 12.97 -10.55 -17.45
N ILE A 21 12.45 -9.34 -17.71
CA ILE A 21 13.02 -8.40 -18.69
C ILE A 21 14.04 -7.43 -18.04
N GLY A 22 14.33 -7.55 -16.73
CA GLY A 22 15.29 -6.69 -16.03
C GLY A 22 16.75 -7.10 -16.13
N VAL A 23 17.51 -6.39 -16.98
CA VAL A 23 18.98 -6.34 -16.94
C VAL A 23 19.41 -5.58 -15.69
N GLY A 24 19.93 -6.27 -14.67
CA GLY A 24 20.40 -5.67 -13.42
C GLY A 24 20.99 -6.69 -12.43
N GLN A 25 21.61 -6.21 -11.35
CA GLN A 25 22.12 -7.05 -10.25
C GLN A 25 20.93 -7.65 -9.48
N ASP A 26 20.79 -8.98 -9.52
CA ASP A 26 19.78 -9.82 -8.83
C ASP A 26 18.28 -9.66 -9.22
N PRO A 27 17.87 -10.13 -10.42
CA PRO A 27 16.47 -10.14 -10.86
C PRO A 27 15.52 -10.96 -9.98
N LEU A 28 16.01 -12.03 -9.35
CA LEU A 28 15.19 -12.91 -8.51
C LEU A 28 14.76 -12.22 -7.21
N SER A 29 15.66 -11.47 -6.58
CA SER A 29 15.33 -10.68 -5.39
C SER A 29 14.33 -9.57 -5.69
N GLN A 30 14.47 -8.89 -6.84
CA GLN A 30 13.50 -7.90 -7.31
C GLN A 30 12.12 -8.53 -7.49
N PHE A 31 12.04 -9.66 -8.18
CA PHE A 31 10.78 -10.36 -8.40
C PHE A 31 10.13 -10.83 -7.09
N ARG A 32 10.91 -11.40 -6.16
CA ARG A 32 10.42 -11.78 -4.82
C ARG A 32 9.89 -10.60 -4.03
N THR A 33 10.60 -9.48 -4.03
CA THR A 33 10.17 -8.25 -3.35
C THR A 33 8.86 -7.73 -3.93
N PHE A 34 8.76 -7.73 -5.27
CA PHE A 34 7.55 -7.33 -5.98
C PHE A 34 6.34 -8.20 -5.60
N LEU A 35 6.46 -9.53 -5.67
CA LEU A 35 5.40 -10.45 -5.30
C LEU A 35 5.01 -10.35 -3.82
N THR A 36 6.00 -10.19 -2.94
CA THR A 36 5.77 -10.01 -1.50
C THR A 36 4.96 -8.74 -1.24
N ALA A 37 5.31 -7.64 -1.91
CA ALA A 37 4.63 -6.36 -1.77
C ALA A 37 3.16 -6.46 -2.22
N ILE A 38 2.88 -7.10 -3.36
CA ILE A 38 1.51 -7.34 -3.85
C ILE A 38 0.74 -8.26 -2.89
N GLY A 39 1.33 -9.39 -2.48
CA GLY A 39 0.67 -10.34 -1.59
C GLY A 39 0.26 -9.70 -0.26
N GLU A 40 1.12 -8.85 0.31
CA GLU A 40 0.80 -8.09 1.52
C GLU A 40 -0.32 -7.06 1.31
N ALA A 41 -0.34 -6.37 0.16
CA ALA A 41 -1.43 -5.46 -0.16
C ALA A 41 -2.77 -6.19 -0.30
N LEU A 42 -2.77 -7.41 -0.83
CA LEU A 42 -3.97 -8.24 -0.95
C LEU A 42 -4.41 -8.81 0.40
N ASN A 43 -3.49 -9.25 1.24
CA ASN A 43 -3.83 -9.68 2.60
C ASN A 43 -4.45 -8.53 3.41
N ASN A 44 -3.98 -7.30 3.22
CA ASN A 44 -4.60 -6.13 3.85
C ASN A 44 -6.06 -5.96 3.43
N THR A 45 -6.42 -6.25 2.18
CA THR A 45 -7.79 -6.09 1.68
C THR A 45 -8.70 -7.30 1.94
N SER A 46 -8.17 -8.53 2.00
CA SER A 46 -8.98 -9.72 2.26
C SER A 46 -9.16 -10.01 3.74
N ASP A 47 -8.09 -9.88 4.54
CA ASP A 47 -8.06 -10.41 5.91
C ASP A 47 -8.20 -9.31 6.96
N HIS A 48 -7.81 -8.07 6.64
CA HIS A 48 -7.75 -6.98 7.62
C HIS A 48 -8.77 -5.86 7.36
N ALA A 49 -9.29 -5.73 6.14
CA ALA A 49 -10.22 -4.68 5.78
C ALA A 49 -11.62 -4.88 6.39
N TYR A 50 -12.06 -6.11 6.64
CA TYR A 50 -13.45 -6.41 7.03
C TYR A 50 -13.55 -7.20 8.35
N PRO A 51 -13.27 -6.57 9.50
CA PRO A 51 -13.55 -7.20 10.80
C PRO A 51 -15.07 -7.38 11.00
N GLN A 52 -15.47 -8.38 11.80
CA GLN A 52 -16.89 -8.75 11.97
C GLN A 52 -17.74 -7.62 12.60
N ASP A 53 -17.11 -6.74 13.36
CA ASP A 53 -17.67 -5.61 14.08
C ASP A 53 -17.42 -4.27 13.36
N LEU A 54 -17.17 -4.30 12.04
CA LEU A 54 -16.95 -3.09 11.27
C LEU A 54 -18.20 -2.21 11.21
N ASP A 55 -18.25 -1.20 12.08
CA ASP A 55 -19.28 -0.15 12.06
C ASP A 55 -18.96 0.88 10.96
N THR A 56 -19.69 0.80 9.85
CA THR A 56 -19.61 1.78 8.76
C THR A 56 -20.87 2.63 8.69
N LYS A 57 -20.70 3.96 8.68
CA LYS A 57 -21.80 4.92 8.46
C LYS A 57 -22.54 4.74 7.12
N LEU A 58 -21.90 4.08 6.16
CA LEU A 58 -22.47 3.77 4.85
C LEU A 58 -22.41 2.26 4.64
N PRO A 59 -23.37 1.66 3.90
CA PRO A 59 -23.33 0.25 3.58
C PRO A 59 -22.01 -0.11 2.89
N ASN A 60 -21.19 -0.92 3.54
CA ASN A 60 -20.08 -1.59 2.87
C ASN A 60 -20.63 -2.87 2.22
N ILE A 61 -20.14 -3.22 1.03
CA ILE A 61 -20.55 -4.46 0.36
C ILE A 61 -19.61 -5.63 0.66
N GLY A 62 -18.63 -5.44 1.56
CA GLY A 62 -17.65 -6.46 1.93
C GLY A 62 -16.81 -6.96 0.75
N ARG A 63 -16.50 -6.08 -0.22
CA ARG A 63 -15.76 -6.46 -1.45
C ARG A 63 -14.54 -5.60 -1.67
N TRP A 64 -13.52 -6.22 -2.23
CA TRP A 64 -12.33 -5.55 -2.73
C TRP A 64 -12.18 -5.82 -4.22
N TRP A 65 -11.44 -4.93 -4.89
CA TRP A 65 -11.16 -4.97 -6.32
C TRP A 65 -9.67 -4.87 -6.55
N ILE A 66 -9.21 -5.55 -7.58
CA ILE A 66 -7.83 -5.54 -8.03
C ILE A 66 -7.82 -5.39 -9.55
N THR A 67 -6.85 -4.65 -10.06
CA THR A 67 -6.57 -4.57 -11.50
C THR A 67 -5.08 -4.51 -11.74
N GLY A 68 -4.65 -5.01 -12.89
CA GLY A 68 -3.29 -4.88 -13.38
C GLY A 68 -3.31 -4.57 -14.88
N ALA A 69 -2.43 -3.69 -15.33
CA ALA A 69 -2.29 -3.33 -16.74
C ALA A 69 -0.83 -3.13 -17.09
N VAL A 70 -0.43 -3.60 -18.28
CA VAL A 70 0.86 -3.25 -18.90
C VAL A 70 0.59 -2.37 -20.09
N ASP A 71 1.23 -1.21 -20.14
CA ASP A 71 1.31 -0.36 -21.31
C ASP A 71 2.60 -0.70 -22.08
N PRO A 72 2.51 -1.33 -23.27
CA PRO A 72 3.69 -1.68 -24.06
C PRO A 72 4.43 -0.46 -24.62
N ALA A 73 3.74 0.65 -24.87
CA ALA A 73 4.33 1.86 -25.45
C ALA A 73 5.21 2.59 -24.43
N THR A 74 4.75 2.68 -23.18
CA THR A 74 5.52 3.29 -22.09
C THR A 74 6.33 2.29 -21.27
N ARG A 75 6.20 0.99 -21.56
CA ARG A 75 6.78 -0.13 -20.79
C ARG A 75 6.47 0.01 -19.30
N ARG A 76 5.20 0.24 -18.97
CA ARG A 76 4.77 0.48 -17.58
C ARG A 76 3.77 -0.56 -17.12
N LEU A 77 4.07 -1.19 -15.99
CA LEU A 77 3.11 -1.99 -15.23
C LEU A 77 2.40 -1.09 -14.23
N THR A 78 1.08 -1.15 -14.19
CA THR A 78 0.23 -0.53 -13.18
C THR A 78 -0.54 -1.61 -12.45
N PHE A 79 -0.47 -1.59 -11.14
CA PHE A 79 -1.22 -2.46 -10.24
C PHE A 79 -2.06 -1.57 -9.32
N SER A 80 -3.35 -1.86 -9.20
CA SER A 80 -4.21 -1.13 -8.26
C SER A 80 -5.11 -2.07 -7.49
N VAL A 81 -5.28 -1.77 -6.20
CA VAL A 81 -6.21 -2.47 -5.31
C VAL A 81 -7.06 -1.45 -4.55
N TYR A 82 -8.33 -1.79 -4.36
CA TYR A 82 -9.29 -1.00 -3.62
C TYR A 82 -10.11 -1.88 -2.71
N ASP A 83 -10.34 -1.45 -1.48
CA ASP A 83 -11.32 -2.01 -0.55
C ASP A 83 -12.17 -0.91 0.08
N GLN A 84 -13.36 -1.26 0.54
CA GLN A 84 -14.29 -0.41 1.30
C GLN A 84 -14.21 -0.64 2.81
N GLY A 85 -13.17 -1.32 3.28
CA GLY A 85 -13.05 -1.75 4.66
C GLY A 85 -12.45 -0.68 5.59
N VAL A 86 -11.83 -1.15 6.67
CA VAL A 86 -11.12 -0.33 7.65
C VAL A 86 -10.03 0.48 6.94
N THR A 87 -10.07 1.78 7.17
CA THR A 87 -9.09 2.71 6.61
C THR A 87 -7.75 2.57 7.34
N ILE A 88 -6.63 2.85 6.67
CA ILE A 88 -5.29 2.80 7.29
C ILE A 88 -5.24 3.60 8.60
N PRO A 89 -5.75 4.86 8.67
CA PRO A 89 -5.79 5.59 9.93
C PRO A 89 -6.49 4.84 11.07
N ARG A 90 -7.63 4.19 10.80
CA ARG A 90 -8.40 3.44 11.80
C ARG A 90 -7.79 2.07 12.12
N ALA A 91 -7.01 1.49 11.21
CA ALA A 91 -6.31 0.23 11.46
C ALA A 91 -5.10 0.40 12.39
N ILE A 92 -4.46 1.58 12.42
CA ILE A 92 -3.21 1.82 13.16
C ILE A 92 -3.28 1.39 14.64
N PRO A 93 -4.31 1.77 15.43
CA PRO A 93 -4.40 1.39 16.85
C PRO A 93 -4.42 -0.12 17.10
N TYR A 94 -4.89 -0.91 16.14
CA TYR A 94 -5.00 -2.37 16.24
C TYR A 94 -3.79 -3.10 15.61
N GLY A 95 -2.92 -2.37 14.91
CA GLY A 95 -1.74 -2.92 14.25
C GLY A 95 -0.64 -3.34 15.23
N ARG A 96 0.12 -4.37 14.87
CA ARG A 96 1.25 -4.87 15.69
C ARG A 96 2.32 -3.81 15.96
N ARG A 97 2.48 -2.84 15.06
CA ARG A 97 3.48 -1.76 15.15
C ARG A 97 2.87 -0.41 15.57
N ARG A 98 1.69 -0.42 16.19
CA ARG A 98 0.98 0.80 16.61
C ARG A 98 1.86 1.73 17.45
N ASP A 99 2.67 1.19 18.37
CA ASP A 99 3.49 1.99 19.29
C ASP A 99 4.64 2.68 18.55
N GLU A 100 5.14 2.08 17.47
CA GLU A 100 6.14 2.70 16.59
C GLU A 100 5.52 3.79 15.73
N VAL A 101 4.34 3.53 15.17
CA VAL A 101 3.58 4.54 14.41
C VAL A 101 3.22 5.72 15.30
N GLN A 102 2.76 5.47 16.52
CA GLN A 102 2.39 6.50 17.47
C GLN A 102 3.61 7.33 17.92
N ARG A 103 4.75 6.70 18.18
CA ARG A 103 6.02 7.42 18.45
C ARG A 103 6.48 8.25 17.26
N PHE A 104 6.36 7.72 16.04
CA PHE A 104 6.70 8.46 14.82
C PHE A 104 5.79 9.68 14.65
N MET A 105 4.48 9.50 14.83
CA MET A 105 3.49 10.56 14.78
C MET A 105 3.77 11.62 15.86
N GLN A 106 4.02 11.22 17.10
CA GLN A 106 4.34 12.16 18.18
C GLN A 106 5.56 13.03 17.86
N LYS A 107 6.59 12.47 17.20
CA LYS A 107 7.75 13.25 16.72
C LYS A 107 7.38 14.19 15.57
N LEU A 108 6.53 13.74 14.65
CA LEU A 108 6.17 14.49 13.45
C LEU A 108 5.23 15.67 13.73
N ILE A 109 4.21 15.46 14.58
CA ILE A 109 3.14 16.44 14.83
C ILE A 109 3.13 16.99 16.26
N ARG A 110 4.07 16.56 17.12
CA ARG A 110 4.25 17.04 18.52
C ARG A 110 3.03 16.85 19.41
N ARG A 111 2.12 15.92 19.07
CA ARG A 111 0.95 15.51 19.87
C ARG A 111 0.63 14.03 19.67
N GLY A 112 -0.26 13.51 20.51
CA GLY A 112 -0.78 12.15 20.35
C GLY A 112 -1.54 11.97 19.04
N TYR A 113 -1.54 10.74 18.52
CA TYR A 113 -2.34 10.38 17.36
C TYR A 113 -3.72 9.92 17.82
N ASP A 114 -4.77 10.52 17.25
CA ASP A 114 -6.16 10.10 17.40
C ASP A 114 -6.64 9.58 16.04
N ALA A 115 -7.11 8.34 16.00
CA ALA A 115 -7.59 7.71 14.78
C ALA A 115 -8.90 8.32 14.26
N ASP A 116 -9.63 9.08 15.06
CA ASP A 116 -10.84 9.80 14.64
C ASP A 116 -10.56 11.23 14.14
N ASP A 117 -9.36 11.76 14.40
CA ASP A 117 -8.94 13.05 13.83
C ASP A 117 -8.54 12.90 12.36
N THR A 118 -9.52 13.11 11.47
CA THR A 118 -9.33 13.01 10.02
C THR A 118 -8.35 14.05 9.46
N SER A 119 -8.06 15.13 10.18
CA SER A 119 -7.09 16.16 9.73
C SER A 119 -5.67 15.58 9.60
N LEU A 120 -5.40 14.49 10.32
CA LEU A 120 -4.10 13.82 10.37
C LEU A 120 -3.97 12.63 9.42
N ASP A 121 -4.97 12.33 8.60
CA ASP A 121 -4.95 11.11 7.78
C ASP A 121 -3.73 11.01 6.84
N GLY A 122 -3.35 12.11 6.19
CA GLY A 122 -2.14 12.12 5.37
C GLY A 122 -0.89 11.78 6.18
N HIS A 123 -0.79 12.30 7.41
CA HIS A 123 0.31 11.99 8.32
C HIS A 123 0.27 10.53 8.79
N ALA A 124 -0.92 10.01 9.10
CA ALA A 124 -1.13 8.64 9.54
C ALA A 124 -0.70 7.63 8.45
N ILE A 125 -1.10 7.86 7.20
CA ILE A 125 -0.67 7.02 6.07
C ILE A 125 0.85 7.13 5.88
N ALA A 126 1.41 8.34 5.89
CA ALA A 126 2.86 8.54 5.76
C ALA A 126 3.64 7.83 6.88
N ALA A 127 3.13 7.85 8.11
CA ALA A 127 3.71 7.15 9.24
C ALA A 127 3.60 5.64 9.07
N ALA A 128 2.44 5.11 8.66
CA ALA A 128 2.26 3.68 8.40
C ALA A 128 3.24 3.16 7.33
N VAL A 129 3.38 3.90 6.22
CA VAL A 129 4.34 3.58 5.15
C VAL A 129 5.79 3.63 5.68
N ARG A 130 6.17 4.67 6.42
CA ARG A 130 7.56 4.87 6.87
C ARG A 130 7.97 3.98 8.02
N VAL A 131 7.10 3.76 9.00
CA VAL A 131 7.33 2.81 10.08
C VAL A 131 7.47 1.42 9.48
N GLY A 132 6.67 1.09 8.46
CA GLY A 132 6.86 -0.07 7.58
C GLY A 132 8.26 -0.23 6.95
N VAL A 133 9.11 0.80 6.98
CA VAL A 133 10.49 0.80 6.47
C VAL A 133 11.56 0.95 7.57
N SER A 134 11.23 1.35 8.79
CA SER A 134 12.25 1.62 9.84
C SER A 134 12.56 0.44 10.77
N GLY A 135 12.18 -0.80 10.43
CA GLY A 135 12.48 -2.00 11.21
C GLY A 135 13.59 -2.82 10.57
N THR A 136 14.82 -2.66 11.05
CA THR A 136 15.95 -3.53 10.72
C THR A 136 15.64 -4.98 11.10
N GLY A 137 15.66 -5.91 10.12
CA GLY A 137 16.08 -7.30 10.37
C GLY A 137 15.10 -8.49 10.21
N HIS A 138 14.19 -8.49 9.21
CA HIS A 138 13.37 -9.65 8.75
C HIS A 138 12.20 -10.09 9.71
N SER A 139 11.08 -10.70 9.30
CA SER A 139 10.71 -11.37 8.04
C SER A 139 9.17 -11.43 7.77
N TYR A 140 8.73 -10.77 6.68
CA TYR A 140 7.54 -11.07 5.85
C TYR A 140 6.10 -10.69 6.24
N ARG A 141 5.79 -9.93 7.30
CA ARG A 141 4.39 -9.47 7.53
C ARG A 141 4.28 -8.03 8.02
N GLY A 142 3.29 -7.29 7.51
CA GLY A 142 2.97 -5.92 7.92
C GLY A 142 3.84 -4.84 7.26
N HIS A 143 4.48 -5.16 6.12
CA HIS A 143 5.45 -4.28 5.45
C HIS A 143 5.06 -3.91 4.02
N GLY A 144 3.95 -4.42 3.48
CA GLY A 144 3.61 -4.30 2.05
C GLY A 144 3.73 -2.89 1.47
N LEU A 145 3.15 -1.89 2.15
CA LEU A 145 3.18 -0.49 1.70
C LEU A 145 4.61 0.10 1.72
N GLY A 146 5.40 -0.26 2.72
CA GLY A 146 6.82 0.14 2.81
C GLY A 146 7.67 -0.52 1.74
N LEU A 147 7.46 -1.82 1.48
CA LEU A 147 8.15 -2.57 0.44
C LEU A 147 7.86 -2.03 -0.96
N MET A 148 6.60 -1.68 -1.28
CA MET A 148 6.26 -1.03 -2.55
C MET A 148 7.02 0.29 -2.74
N ARG A 149 7.09 1.10 -1.67
CA ARG A 149 7.80 2.39 -1.68
C ARG A 149 9.30 2.19 -1.88
N ASP A 150 9.89 1.25 -1.17
CA ASP A 150 11.32 1.00 -1.23
C ASP A 150 11.73 0.37 -2.56
N TYR A 151 10.87 -0.48 -3.13
CA TYR A 151 11.09 -1.06 -4.45
C TYR A 151 11.26 0.02 -5.53
N ILE A 152 10.38 1.02 -5.58
CA ILE A 152 10.49 2.10 -6.58
C ILE A 152 11.64 3.07 -6.31
N LYS A 153 12.19 3.05 -5.09
CA LYS A 153 13.37 3.85 -4.73
C LYS A 153 14.68 3.12 -5.02
N ALA A 154 14.69 1.79 -4.94
CA ALA A 154 15.90 0.98 -5.05
C ALA A 154 16.10 0.35 -6.43
N TYR A 155 15.02 -0.10 -7.09
CA TYR A 155 15.15 -1.00 -8.24
C TYR A 155 14.70 -0.37 -9.55
N ARG A 156 13.48 0.17 -9.61
CA ARG A 156 12.87 0.64 -10.86
C ARG A 156 12.16 1.97 -10.67
N PRO A 157 12.27 2.89 -11.64
CA PRO A 157 11.43 4.07 -11.67
C PRO A 157 9.95 3.72 -11.55
N GLY A 158 9.22 4.51 -10.77
CA GLY A 158 7.83 4.21 -10.49
C GLY A 158 7.17 5.22 -9.55
N ARG A 159 5.92 4.89 -9.20
CA ARG A 159 5.07 5.70 -8.32
C ARG A 159 4.21 4.79 -7.46
N LEU A 160 4.11 5.11 -6.18
CA LEU A 160 3.16 4.53 -5.25
C LEU A 160 2.22 5.63 -4.78
N ARG A 161 0.93 5.44 -4.98
CA ARG A 161 -0.13 6.31 -4.50
C ARG A 161 -1.04 5.53 -3.56
N ILE A 162 -1.30 6.09 -2.39
CA ILE A 162 -2.22 5.51 -1.41
C ILE A 162 -3.24 6.58 -1.04
N ILE A 163 -4.53 6.25 -1.11
CA ILE A 163 -5.62 7.09 -0.63
C ILE A 163 -6.39 6.25 0.39
N SER A 164 -6.57 6.77 1.60
CA SER A 164 -7.36 6.08 2.63
C SER A 164 -8.05 7.12 3.49
N ARG A 165 -9.38 7.06 3.57
CA ARG A 165 -10.19 8.13 4.18
C ARG A 165 -9.84 9.49 3.56
N ASN A 166 -9.53 10.50 4.37
CA ASN A 166 -9.13 11.83 3.90
C ASN A 166 -7.65 11.87 3.52
N GLY A 167 -6.85 10.85 3.82
CA GLY A 167 -5.42 10.89 3.59
C GLY A 167 -5.04 10.50 2.17
N GLU A 168 -4.00 11.13 1.67
CA GLU A 168 -3.30 10.73 0.46
C GLU A 168 -1.79 10.74 0.70
N PHE A 169 -1.10 9.69 0.25
CA PHE A 169 0.35 9.55 0.25
C PHE A 169 0.83 9.26 -1.17
N MET A 170 1.96 9.83 -1.54
CA MET A 170 2.62 9.64 -2.82
C MET A 170 4.12 9.44 -2.62
N ALA A 171 4.68 8.40 -3.24
CA ALA A 171 6.11 8.24 -3.42
C ALA A 171 6.42 8.10 -4.91
N CYS A 172 7.44 8.81 -5.38
CA CYS A 172 7.94 8.75 -6.75
C CYS A 172 9.46 8.59 -6.72
N THR A 173 10.02 7.86 -7.68
CA THR A 173 11.47 7.72 -7.83
C THR A 173 12.14 9.09 -7.96
N GLY A 174 13.24 9.29 -7.23
CA GLY A 174 14.00 10.54 -7.25
C GLY A 174 13.32 11.74 -6.57
N ARG A 175 12.15 11.56 -5.95
CA ARG A 175 11.42 12.62 -5.24
C ARG A 175 11.25 12.27 -3.76
N LYS A 176 11.06 13.31 -2.93
CA LYS A 176 10.67 13.12 -1.53
C LYS A 176 9.23 12.59 -1.48
N ASP A 177 8.94 11.78 -0.47
CA ASP A 177 7.57 11.33 -0.22
C ASP A 177 6.68 12.53 0.11
N GLU A 178 5.53 12.61 -0.55
CA GLU A 178 4.52 13.63 -0.34
C GLU A 178 3.30 13.02 0.33
N PHE A 179 2.61 13.80 1.16
CA PHE A 179 1.34 13.40 1.73
C PHE A 179 0.48 14.63 2.01
N LYS A 180 -0.84 14.46 1.99
CA LYS A 180 -1.80 15.52 2.28
C LYS A 180 -3.08 14.93 2.86
N THR A 181 -3.85 15.81 3.50
CA THR A 181 -5.22 15.50 3.90
C THR A 181 -6.18 16.24 2.95
N ARG A 182 -7.07 15.48 2.32
CA ARG A 182 -8.08 15.92 1.36
C ARG A 182 -9.35 16.34 2.09
N SER A 183 -10.11 17.26 1.47
CA SER A 183 -11.42 17.68 1.99
C SER A 183 -12.51 16.62 1.83
N VAL A 184 -12.36 15.72 0.85
CA VAL A 184 -13.32 14.64 0.57
C VAL A 184 -12.69 13.30 0.89
N ALA A 185 -13.38 12.51 1.71
CA ALA A 185 -12.95 11.17 2.10
C ALA A 185 -13.21 10.15 0.97
N LEU A 186 -12.26 9.23 0.80
CA LEU A 186 -12.52 7.94 0.15
C LEU A 186 -12.99 6.94 1.21
N HIS A 187 -14.07 6.20 0.96
CA HIS A 187 -14.45 5.11 1.85
C HIS A 187 -13.53 3.91 1.61
N GLY A 188 -12.83 3.48 2.65
CA GLY A 188 -11.83 2.41 2.60
C GLY A 188 -10.46 2.87 2.09
N THR A 189 -9.73 1.99 1.41
CA THR A 189 -8.33 2.19 1.03
C THR A 189 -8.11 1.85 -0.44
N PHE A 190 -7.51 2.77 -1.18
CA PHE A 190 -7.03 2.61 -2.54
C PHE A 190 -5.51 2.67 -2.58
N VAL A 191 -4.89 1.70 -3.22
CA VAL A 191 -3.45 1.66 -3.48
C VAL A 191 -3.25 1.50 -4.98
N GLU A 192 -2.46 2.38 -5.58
CA GLU A 192 -2.00 2.30 -6.96
C GLU A 192 -0.48 2.28 -6.98
N TRP A 193 0.09 1.33 -7.70
CA TRP A 193 1.51 1.14 -7.82
C TRP A 193 1.91 0.99 -9.28
N THR A 194 2.73 1.89 -9.77
CA THR A 194 3.26 1.87 -11.13
C THR A 194 4.76 1.64 -11.12
N VAL A 195 5.23 0.76 -11.99
CA VAL A 195 6.64 0.38 -12.12
C VAL A 195 7.00 0.33 -13.61
N ASP A 196 8.13 0.96 -13.97
CA ASP A 196 8.68 0.88 -15.32
C ASP A 196 9.44 -0.46 -15.54
N LEU A 197 9.26 -1.08 -16.71
CA LEU A 197 9.67 -2.45 -17.07
C LEU A 197 10.94 -2.53 -17.94
#